data_AF-A0A200QNA8-F1
#
_entry.id   AF-A0A200QNA8-F1
#
_cell.length_a   1.000
_cell.length_b   1.000
_cell.length_c   1.000
_cell.angle_alpha   90.00
_cell.angle_beta   90.00
_cell.angle_gamma   90.00
#
_symmetry.space_group_name_H-M   'P 1'
#
loop_
_entity.id
_entity.type
_entity.pdbx_description
1 polymer ?
#
loop_
_entity_poly.entity_id
_entity_poly.type
_entity_poly.pdbx_seq_one_letter_code
_entity_poly.pdbx_strand_id
1 'polypeptide(L)'
;MDALNTLRTEITPLSININRVHELSTCIVSPSQSKLLGFPSGDILSGKSRSKLLEELQKLLPPAVMIPERRLEHLVEQALNVQRGSCVFHNSLDSALSLFSDHQCGKDQIPSRTSQRKE
;
A
#
# COMPACT_ATOMS: atom_id res chain seq x y z
N MET A 1 -14.00 -5.17 -31.25
CA MET A 1 -15.37 -4.74 -30.84
C MET A 1 -15.46 -4.51 -29.33
N ASP A 2 -14.55 -5.10 -28.56
CA ASP A 2 -14.65 -5.16 -27.09
C ASP A 2 -14.63 -3.80 -26.39
N ALA A 3 -13.78 -2.87 -26.82
CA ALA A 3 -13.71 -1.53 -26.22
C ALA A 3 -15.03 -0.73 -26.31
N LEU A 4 -15.71 -0.80 -27.47
CA LEU A 4 -17.01 -0.14 -27.65
C LEU A 4 -18.11 -0.85 -26.84
N ASN A 5 -18.03 -2.18 -26.74
CA ASN A 5 -18.95 -2.96 -25.93
C ASN A 5 -18.82 -2.58 -24.45
N THR A 6 -17.61 -2.64 -23.87
CA THR A 6 -17.34 -2.23 -22.48
C THR A 6 -17.77 -0.78 -22.21
N LEU A 7 -17.51 0.16 -23.13
CA LEU A 7 -17.97 1.53 -22.96
C LEU A 7 -19.50 1.62 -22.83
N ARG A 8 -20.24 0.87 -23.65
CA ARG A 8 -21.72 0.88 -23.68
C ARG A 8 -22.35 0.11 -22.53
N THR A 9 -21.83 -1.07 -22.20
CA THR A 9 -22.49 -2.01 -21.28
C THR A 9 -21.97 -1.92 -19.85
N GLU A 10 -20.73 -1.49 -19.64
CA GLU A 10 -20.10 -1.47 -18.31
C GLU A 10 -19.89 -0.05 -17.79
N ILE A 11 -19.39 0.87 -18.63
CA ILE A 11 -19.01 2.23 -18.18
C ILE A 11 -20.18 3.22 -18.26
N THR A 12 -20.88 3.30 -19.40
CA THR A 12 -21.99 4.26 -19.59
C THR A 12 -23.09 4.13 -18.53
N PRO A 13 -23.52 2.92 -18.12
CA PRO A 13 -24.59 2.77 -17.11
C PRO A 13 -24.23 3.33 -15.73
N LEU A 14 -22.94 3.42 -15.38
CA LEU A 14 -22.51 3.95 -14.08
C LEU A 14 -22.92 5.43 -13.90
N SER A 15 -23.10 6.18 -14.99
CA SER A 15 -23.55 7.57 -14.98
C SER A 15 -22.72 8.53 -14.09
N ILE A 16 -21.44 8.20 -13.84
CA ILE A 16 -20.57 8.96 -12.93
C ILE A 16 -20.02 10.22 -13.61
N ASN A 17 -19.52 10.10 -14.85
CA ASN A 17 -18.92 11.21 -15.57
C ASN A 17 -19.17 11.07 -17.08
N ILE A 18 -20.23 11.73 -17.55
CA ILE A 18 -20.66 11.63 -18.96
C ILE A 18 -19.66 12.29 -19.92
N ASN A 19 -18.96 13.34 -19.48
CA ASN A 19 -17.94 14.02 -20.30
C ASN A 19 -16.78 13.07 -20.62
N ARG A 20 -16.31 12.31 -19.63
CA ARG A 20 -15.30 11.25 -19.83
C ARG A 20 -15.79 10.16 -20.78
N VAL A 21 -17.06 9.77 -20.72
CA VAL A 21 -17.64 8.80 -21.67
C VAL A 21 -17.59 9.33 -23.10
N HIS A 22 -17.94 10.60 -23.30
CA HIS A 22 -17.84 11.24 -24.62
C HIS A 22 -16.41 11.28 -25.14
N GLU A 23 -15.44 11.69 -24.32
CA GLU A 23 -14.03 11.68 -24.69
C GLU A 23 -13.53 10.27 -25.09
N LEU A 24 -13.90 9.23 -24.32
CA LEU A 24 -13.57 7.85 -24.64
C LEU A 24 -14.22 7.39 -25.96
N SER A 25 -15.44 7.83 -26.25
CA SER A 25 -16.11 7.54 -27.53
C SER A 25 -15.36 8.17 -28.70
N THR A 26 -14.86 9.40 -28.54
CA THR A 26 -14.02 10.08 -29.54
C THR A 26 -12.73 9.31 -29.79
N CYS A 27 -12.09 8.76 -28.74
CA CYS A 27 -10.89 7.93 -28.89
C CYS A 27 -11.14 6.64 -29.70
N ILE A 28 -12.33 6.03 -29.60
CA ILE A 28 -12.71 4.84 -30.37
C ILE A 28 -12.93 5.19 -31.85
N VAL A 29 -13.59 6.31 -32.13
CA VAL A 29 -13.93 6.73 -33.50
C VAL A 29 -12.74 7.38 -34.22
N SER A 30 -11.91 8.12 -33.49
CA SER A 30 -10.74 8.85 -34.02
C SER A 30 -9.49 8.58 -33.16
N PRO A 31 -8.76 7.48 -33.42
CA PRO A 31 -7.59 7.10 -32.64
C PRO A 31 -6.46 8.15 -32.66
N SER A 32 -6.36 8.97 -33.71
CA SER A 32 -5.35 10.03 -33.80
C SER A 32 -5.58 11.16 -32.78
N GLN A 33 -6.84 11.44 -32.41
CA GLN A 33 -7.18 12.43 -31.37
C GLN A 33 -6.89 11.95 -29.95
N SER A 34 -6.81 10.63 -29.72
CA SER A 34 -6.48 10.08 -28.40
C SER A 34 -5.12 10.55 -27.87
N LYS A 35 -4.14 10.74 -28.77
CA LYS A 35 -2.81 11.28 -28.45
C LYS A 35 -2.88 12.75 -28.04
N LEU A 36 -3.82 13.52 -28.60
CA LEU A 36 -4.02 14.94 -28.30
C LEU A 36 -4.67 15.15 -26.92
N LEU A 37 -5.55 14.22 -26.53
CA LEU A 37 -6.22 14.22 -25.22
C LEU A 37 -5.30 13.75 -24.06
N GLY A 38 -4.02 13.52 -24.35
CA GLY A 38 -3.04 13.12 -23.34
C GLY A 38 -3.18 11.68 -22.85
N PHE A 39 -3.94 10.82 -23.55
CA PHE A 39 -3.97 9.39 -23.21
C PHE A 39 -2.64 8.76 -23.64
N PRO A 40 -1.87 8.18 -22.70
CA PRO A 40 -0.59 7.59 -23.03
C PRO A 40 -0.83 6.27 -23.77
N SER A 41 -0.77 6.32 -25.10
CA SER A 41 -0.90 5.13 -25.95
C SER A 41 0.17 4.06 -25.68
N GLY A 42 1.25 4.40 -24.97
CA GLY A 42 2.38 3.51 -24.69
C GLY A 42 2.40 2.86 -23.30
N ASP A 43 1.85 3.51 -22.25
CA ASP A 43 1.94 2.99 -20.87
C ASP A 43 0.91 1.90 -20.55
N ILE A 44 -0.22 1.88 -21.27
CA ILE A 44 -1.26 0.86 -21.10
C ILE A 44 -0.75 -0.53 -21.46
N LEU A 45 0.25 -0.63 -22.35
CA LEU A 45 0.84 -1.89 -22.79
C LEU A 45 1.96 -2.39 -21.87
N SER A 46 2.48 -1.54 -20.98
CA SER A 46 3.42 -1.96 -19.95
C SER A 46 2.62 -2.51 -18.77
N GLY A 47 2.82 -3.77 -18.39
CA GLY A 47 2.16 -4.40 -17.23
C GLY A 47 2.28 -3.61 -15.91
N LYS A 48 3.17 -2.60 -15.87
CA LYS A 48 3.33 -1.58 -14.82
C LYS A 48 2.08 -0.70 -14.60
N SER A 49 1.21 -0.55 -15.61
CA SER A 49 -0.02 0.23 -15.47
C SER A 49 -1.02 -0.41 -14.51
N ARG A 50 -1.09 -1.76 -14.49
CA ARG A 50 -2.00 -2.51 -13.62
C ARG A 50 -1.56 -2.50 -12.16
N SER A 51 -0.26 -2.66 -11.88
CA SER A 51 0.25 -2.61 -10.51
C SER A 51 0.03 -1.22 -9.91
N LYS A 52 0.34 -0.16 -10.66
CA LYS A 52 0.10 1.22 -10.21
C LYS A 52 -1.39 1.52 -9.98
N LEU A 53 -2.28 1.05 -10.86
CA LEU A 53 -3.72 1.20 -10.64
C LEU A 53 -4.17 0.46 -9.38
N LEU A 54 -3.62 -0.73 -9.13
CA LEU A 54 -3.94 -1.54 -7.97
C LEU A 54 -3.47 -0.86 -6.66
N GLU A 55 -2.30 -0.22 -6.66
CA GLU A 55 -1.81 0.61 -5.55
C GLU A 55 -2.76 1.78 -5.25
N GLU A 56 -3.27 2.48 -6.29
CA GLU A 56 -4.23 3.57 -6.08
C GLU A 56 -5.59 3.05 -5.59
N LEU A 57 -6.07 1.91 -6.10
CA LEU A 57 -7.32 1.30 -5.64
C LEU A 57 -7.22 0.86 -4.16
N GLN A 58 -6.05 0.39 -3.71
CA GLN A 58 -5.84 0.01 -2.30
C GLN A 58 -6.04 1.18 -1.33
N LYS A 59 -5.83 2.42 -1.78
CA LYS A 59 -6.05 3.61 -0.94
C LYS A 59 -7.53 3.97 -0.81
N LEU A 60 -8.37 3.54 -1.76
CA LEU A 60 -9.79 3.92 -1.84
C LEU A 60 -10.72 2.84 -1.30
N LEU A 61 -10.31 1.57 -1.38
CA LEU A 61 -11.14 0.45 -0.94
C LEU A 61 -10.86 0.09 0.52
N PRO A 62 -11.90 -0.28 1.29
CA PRO A 62 -11.70 -0.72 2.66
C PRO A 62 -10.93 -2.05 2.70
N PRO A 63 -10.13 -2.30 3.76
CA PRO A 63 -9.37 -3.55 3.91
C PRO A 63 -10.22 -4.83 3.89
N ALA A 64 -11.53 -4.72 4.18
CA ALA A 64 -12.48 -5.83 4.11
C ALA A 64 -12.77 -6.28 2.67
N VAL A 65 -12.59 -5.40 1.68
CA VAL A 65 -12.80 -5.68 0.25
C VAL A 65 -11.48 -6.04 -0.43
N MET A 66 -10.38 -5.36 -0.06
CA MET A 66 -9.06 -5.64 -0.62
C MET A 66 -7.99 -5.61 0.47
N ILE A 67 -7.30 -6.74 0.66
CA ILE A 67 -6.21 -6.85 1.63
C ILE A 67 -5.01 -6.06 1.11
N PRO A 68 -4.47 -5.09 1.88
CA PRO A 68 -3.28 -4.34 1.49
C PRO A 68 -2.05 -5.23 1.32
N GLU A 69 -1.11 -4.79 0.51
CA GLU A 69 0.17 -5.51 0.38
C GLU A 69 0.93 -5.59 1.71
N ARG A 70 1.68 -6.69 1.88
CA ARG A 70 2.51 -6.95 3.08
C ARG A 70 1.72 -6.83 4.39
N ARG A 71 0.43 -7.16 4.39
CA ARG A 71 -0.42 -6.99 5.59
C ARG A 71 0.05 -7.82 6.78
N LEU A 72 0.46 -9.07 6.56
CA LEU A 72 0.97 -9.94 7.63
C LEU A 72 2.23 -9.35 8.27
N GLU A 73 3.16 -8.89 7.44
CA GLU A 73 4.40 -8.27 7.89
C GLU A 73 4.12 -7.01 8.75
N HIS A 74 3.25 -6.12 8.28
CA HIS A 74 2.83 -4.96 9.08
C HIS A 74 2.17 -5.36 10.40
N LEU A 75 1.34 -6.41 10.42
CA LEU A 75 0.72 -6.90 11.65
C LEU A 75 1.76 -7.43 12.64
N VAL A 76 2.76 -8.15 12.13
CA VAL A 76 3.87 -8.65 12.92
C VAL A 76 4.71 -7.50 13.49
N GLU A 77 5.05 -6.50 12.68
CA GLU A 77 5.73 -5.28 13.14
C GLU A 77 4.90 -4.54 14.21
N GLN A 78 3.59 -4.44 14.02
CA GLN A 78 2.68 -3.85 15.01
C GLN A 78 2.71 -4.64 16.33
N ALA A 79 2.64 -5.97 16.28
CA ALA A 79 2.70 -6.80 17.47
C ALA A 79 4.03 -6.62 18.23
N LEU A 80 5.16 -6.62 17.51
CA LEU A 80 6.47 -6.37 18.10
C LEU A 80 6.59 -4.99 18.76
N ASN A 81 6.05 -3.95 18.12
CA ASN A 81 6.03 -2.60 18.69
C ASN A 81 5.20 -2.53 19.97
N VAL A 82 4.04 -3.22 20.02
CA VAL A 82 3.20 -3.31 21.22
C VAL A 82 3.92 -4.05 22.35
N GLN A 83 4.56 -5.18 22.05
CA GLN A 83 5.34 -5.93 23.04
C GLN A 83 6.47 -5.09 23.62
N ARG A 84 7.21 -4.39 22.76
CA ARG A 84 8.28 -3.47 23.16
C ARG A 84 7.74 -2.36 24.07
N GLY A 85 6.67 -1.68 23.65
CA GLY A 85 6.06 -0.60 24.43
C GLY A 85 5.49 -1.05 25.78
N SER A 86 5.15 -2.34 25.90
CA SER A 86 4.63 -2.94 27.14
C SER A 86 5.73 -3.46 28.06
N CYS A 87 7.00 -3.46 27.64
CA CYS A 87 8.12 -3.99 28.41
C CYS A 87 8.60 -2.97 29.46
N VAL A 88 8.26 -3.24 30.72
CA VAL A 88 8.53 -2.36 31.88
C VAL A 88 10.01 -1.98 32.02
N PHE A 89 10.93 -2.90 31.75
CA PHE A 89 12.37 -2.70 31.92
C PHE A 89 13.10 -2.59 30.59
N HIS A 90 12.43 -2.14 29.52
CA HIS A 90 13.03 -2.13 28.19
C HIS A 90 14.36 -1.36 28.17
N ASN A 91 15.45 -2.09 27.93
CA ASN A 91 16.80 -1.54 27.90
C ASN A 91 17.71 -2.25 26.86
N SER A 92 17.13 -3.11 26.03
CA SER A 92 17.82 -3.83 24.98
C SER A 92 17.71 -3.08 23.66
N LEU A 93 18.66 -3.32 22.75
CA LEU A 93 18.55 -2.86 21.37
C LEU A 93 17.42 -3.58 20.63
N ASP A 94 16.89 -2.94 19.59
CA ASP A 94 15.82 -3.48 18.74
C ASP A 94 16.15 -4.84 18.10
N SER A 95 17.43 -5.15 17.93
CA SER A 95 17.91 -6.43 17.41
C SER A 95 17.63 -7.63 18.34
N ALA A 96 17.19 -7.40 19.57
CA ALA A 96 16.83 -8.44 20.52
C ALA A 96 15.38 -8.95 20.37
N LEU A 97 14.56 -8.32 19.53
CA LEU A 97 13.19 -8.76 19.29
C LEU A 97 13.14 -10.10 18.55
N SER A 98 12.22 -10.96 18.95
CA SER A 98 12.02 -12.31 18.41
C SER A 98 10.57 -12.49 17.97
N LEU A 99 10.36 -13.27 16.91
CA LEU A 99 9.01 -13.74 16.52
C LEU A 99 8.63 -15.07 17.19
N PHE A 100 9.60 -15.76 17.80
CA PHE A 100 9.38 -17.05 18.45
C PHE A 100 8.98 -16.93 19.93
N SER A 101 9.17 -15.76 20.53
CA SER A 101 8.92 -15.50 21.95
C SER A 101 8.63 -14.02 22.17
N ASP A 102 7.76 -13.72 23.12
CA ASP A 102 7.42 -12.34 23.46
C ASP A 102 8.62 -11.58 24.07
N HIS A 103 8.71 -10.28 23.76
CA HIS A 103 9.79 -9.43 24.25
C HIS A 103 9.68 -9.14 25.76
N GLN A 104 10.73 -9.46 26.51
CA GLN A 104 10.82 -9.15 27.94
C GLN A 104 12.26 -8.84 28.35
N CYS A 105 12.49 -7.62 28.85
CA CYS A 105 13.76 -7.25 29.49
C CYS A 105 13.69 -7.51 30.99
N GLY A 106 14.79 -8.05 31.54
CA GLY A 106 14.94 -8.31 32.97
C GLY A 106 15.48 -7.10 33.74
N LYS A 107 15.09 -6.97 35.00
CA LYS A 107 15.60 -5.91 35.90
C LYS A 107 17.11 -6.02 36.14
N ASP A 108 17.63 -7.24 36.05
CA ASP A 108 19.06 -7.58 36.13
C ASP A 108 19.90 -6.95 35.01
N GLN A 109 19.27 -6.59 33.89
CA GLN A 109 19.96 -5.94 32.77
C GLN A 109 20.15 -4.44 33.00
N ILE A 110 19.51 -3.85 34.02
CA ILE A 110 19.64 -2.42 34.33
C ILE A 110 21.01 -2.17 34.97
N PRO A 111 21.80 -1.20 34.47
CA PRO A 111 23.09 -0.86 35.06
C PRO A 111 22.97 -0.52 36.54
N SER A 112 23.64 -1.30 37.38
CA SER A 112 23.62 -1.16 38.85
C SER A 112 24.95 -0.69 39.44
N ARG A 113 25.98 -0.50 38.60
CA ARG A 113 27.32 -0.07 39.00
C ARG A 113 27.75 1.15 38.19
N THR A 114 28.29 2.15 38.88
CA THR A 114 28.83 3.37 38.26
C THR A 114 30.27 3.13 37.80
N SER A 115 30.58 3.43 36.54
CA SER A 115 31.97 3.45 36.04
C SER A 115 32.57 4.86 36.18
N GLN A 116 32.78 5.31 37.41
CA GLN A 116 33.45 6.59 37.63
C GLN A 116 34.96 6.39 37.47
N ARG A 117 35.55 7.03 36.46
CA ARG A 117 37.00 7.03 36.26
C ARG A 117 37.62 7.93 37.33
N LYS A 118 38.47 7.39 38.21
CA LYS A 118 39.27 8.20 39.13
C LYS A 118 40.39 8.85 38.30
N GLU A 119 40.42 10.19 38.33
CA GLU A 119 41.56 11.01 37.89
C GLU A 119 42.71 10.93 38.90
#